data_AF-A0A1Q7L351-F1
#
_entry.id   AF-A0A1Q7L351-F1
#
_cell.length_a   1.000
_cell.length_b   1.000
_cell.length_c   1.000
_cell.angle_alpha   90.00
_cell.angle_beta   90.00
_cell.angle_gamma   90.00
#
_symmetry.space_group_name_H-M   'P 1'
#
loop_
_entity.id
_entity.type
_entity.pdbx_description
1 polymer ?
#
loop_
_entity_poly.entity_id
_entity_poly.type
_entity_poly.pdbx_seq_one_letter_code
_entity_poly.pdbx_strand_id
1 'polypeptide(L)'
;MRRNRRTFLFASAVLTALFFTLSARAAEEGGAGGAGTATEIFKWINFAIVMGAVLWVCLKKAPGFFRGRAEAITSAITKAGSTKAAADAQLREAESKLANLDKEIAQLRAFAESESAAEGERIRAVTRSDMEKIAAAAKAEIEAAERAARLELKALAAKLAVDGAESLLAKQLTAQAQAALISNFVKSLEGMPN
;
A
#
# COMPACT_ATOMS: atom_id res chain seq x y z
N MET A 1 -14.15 44.76 2.62
CA MET A 1 -13.29 45.98 2.64
C MET A 1 -13.40 46.92 1.42
N ARG A 2 -13.90 46.52 0.24
CA ARG A 2 -13.95 47.40 -0.96
C ARG A 2 -15.05 48.49 -0.94
N ARG A 3 -16.13 48.31 -0.18
CA ARG A 3 -17.28 49.25 -0.17
C ARG A 3 -16.95 50.59 0.51
N ASN A 4 -16.20 50.57 1.62
CA ASN A 4 -15.87 51.79 2.38
C ASN A 4 -14.74 52.61 1.77
N ARG A 5 -13.86 51.98 0.97
CA ARG A 5 -12.78 52.68 0.27
C ARG A 5 -13.32 53.51 -0.90
N ARG A 6 -14.39 53.03 -1.54
CA ARG A 6 -15.15 53.78 -2.54
C ARG A 6 -15.89 54.94 -1.90
N THR A 7 -16.61 54.75 -0.79
CA THR A 7 -17.31 55.86 -0.13
C THR A 7 -16.36 56.93 0.42
N PHE A 8 -15.15 56.57 0.83
CA PHE A 8 -14.12 57.53 1.26
C PHE A 8 -13.52 58.31 0.09
N LEU A 9 -13.22 57.64 -1.03
CA LEU A 9 -12.78 58.30 -2.26
C LEU A 9 -13.88 59.19 -2.83
N PHE A 10 -15.14 58.76 -2.79
CA PHE A 10 -16.28 59.57 -3.21
C PHE A 10 -16.53 60.75 -2.27
N ALA A 11 -16.49 60.57 -0.96
CA ALA A 11 -16.67 61.68 -0.01
C ALA A 11 -15.50 62.68 -0.07
N SER A 12 -14.26 62.18 -0.18
CA SER A 12 -13.08 63.02 -0.36
C SER A 12 -13.11 63.76 -1.70
N ALA A 13 -13.46 63.09 -2.79
CA ALA A 13 -13.58 63.69 -4.13
C ALA A 13 -14.73 64.68 -4.21
N VAL A 14 -15.85 64.42 -3.54
CA VAL A 14 -16.97 65.36 -3.42
C VAL A 14 -16.55 66.58 -2.60
N LEU A 15 -15.81 66.40 -1.50
CA LEU A 15 -15.32 67.50 -0.67
C LEU A 15 -14.26 68.35 -1.42
N THR A 16 -13.37 67.72 -2.19
CA THR A 16 -12.40 68.45 -3.04
C THR A 16 -13.07 69.12 -4.24
N ALA A 17 -14.06 68.47 -4.86
CA ALA A 17 -14.86 69.08 -5.93
C ALA A 17 -15.70 70.26 -5.41
N LEU A 18 -16.22 70.19 -4.18
CA LEU A 18 -16.93 71.30 -3.54
C LEU A 18 -15.97 72.46 -3.23
N PHE A 19 -14.74 72.16 -2.79
CA PHE A 19 -13.69 73.16 -2.55
C PHE A 19 -13.23 73.83 -3.84
N PHE A 20 -13.06 73.06 -4.92
CA PHE A 20 -12.63 73.56 -6.22
C PHE A 20 -13.73 74.37 -6.92
N THR A 21 -15.00 73.97 -6.80
CA THR A 21 -16.14 74.73 -7.37
C THR A 21 -16.44 76.00 -6.59
N LEU A 22 -16.29 76.03 -5.26
CA LEU A 22 -16.34 77.28 -4.48
C LEU A 22 -15.18 78.22 -4.83
N SER A 23 -13.97 77.68 -5.03
CA SER A 23 -12.79 78.48 -5.39
C SER A 23 -12.90 79.07 -6.80
N ALA A 24 -13.50 78.34 -7.75
CA ALA A 24 -13.80 78.85 -9.09
C ALA A 24 -14.90 79.93 -9.10
N ARG A 25 -15.96 79.76 -8.29
CA ARG A 25 -16.99 80.81 -8.09
C ARG A 25 -16.46 82.06 -7.39
N ALA A 26 -15.48 81.92 -6.50
CA ALA A 26 -14.82 83.06 -5.86
C ALA A 26 -13.82 83.78 -6.79
N ALA A 27 -13.36 83.14 -7.86
CA ALA A 27 -12.50 83.76 -8.87
C ALA A 27 -13.30 84.58 -9.90
N GLU A 28 -14.58 84.28 -10.13
CA GLU A 28 -15.43 85.00 -11.10
C GLU A 28 -16.10 86.29 -10.55
N GLU A 29 -16.05 86.55 -9.23
CA GLU A 29 -16.44 87.84 -8.61
C GLU A 29 -15.23 88.71 -8.21
N GLY A 30 -14.14 88.62 -8.97
CA GLY A 30 -12.92 89.40 -8.75
C GLY A 30 -12.91 90.77 -9.44
N GLY A 31 -13.91 91.63 -9.23
CA GLY A 31 -14.02 92.88 -9.98
C GLY A 31 -14.74 94.05 -9.29
N ALA A 32 -14.27 94.50 -8.13
CA ALA A 32 -14.27 95.92 -7.71
C ALA A 32 -13.68 96.05 -6.30
N GLY A 33 -12.97 97.15 -6.06
CA GLY A 33 -12.04 97.33 -4.94
C GLY A 33 -12.63 97.28 -3.52
N GLY A 34 -11.77 96.89 -2.58
CA GLY A 34 -11.91 97.24 -1.17
C GLY A 34 -12.36 96.13 -0.20
N ALA A 35 -11.72 94.96 -0.17
CA ALA A 35 -11.90 94.00 0.95
C ALA A 35 -10.77 92.95 1.06
N GLY A 36 -9.51 93.38 1.26
CA GLY A 36 -8.37 92.47 1.42
C GLY A 36 -8.43 91.55 2.66
N THR A 37 -9.34 91.78 3.60
CA THR A 37 -9.48 91.01 4.84
C THR A 37 -10.70 90.08 4.85
N ALA A 38 -11.82 90.47 4.25
CA ALA A 38 -13.05 89.66 4.26
C ALA A 38 -12.91 88.36 3.44
N THR A 39 -12.25 88.43 2.29
CA THR A 39 -12.01 87.26 1.43
C THR A 39 -11.03 86.26 2.07
N GLU A 40 -10.03 86.75 2.82
CA GLU A 40 -9.10 85.89 3.56
C GLU A 40 -9.76 85.23 4.78
N ILE A 41 -10.60 85.95 5.53
CA ILE A 41 -11.37 85.38 6.66
C ILE A 41 -12.29 84.25 6.17
N PHE A 42 -12.97 84.43 5.05
CA PHE A 42 -13.84 83.39 4.48
C PHE A 42 -13.07 82.13 4.06
N LYS A 43 -11.87 82.28 3.48
CA LYS A 43 -10.97 81.15 3.16
C LYS A 43 -10.53 80.39 4.41
N TRP A 44 -10.16 81.11 5.47
CA TRP A 44 -9.75 80.48 6.74
C TRP A 44 -10.89 79.73 7.42
N ILE A 45 -12.11 80.26 7.39
CA ILE A 45 -13.31 79.57 7.89
C ILE A 45 -13.58 78.31 7.08
N ASN A 46 -13.52 78.38 5.75
CA ASN A 46 -13.73 77.23 4.87
C ASN A 46 -12.66 76.13 5.08
N PHE A 47 -11.39 76.55 5.22
CA PHE A 47 -10.29 75.66 5.58
C PHE A 47 -10.50 75.00 6.95
N ALA A 48 -10.94 75.75 7.96
CA ALA A 48 -11.23 75.22 9.29
C ALA A 48 -12.36 74.17 9.25
N ILE A 49 -13.40 74.38 8.44
CA ILE A 49 -14.50 73.42 8.26
C ILE A 49 -13.99 72.12 7.61
N VAL A 50 -13.21 72.22 6.53
CA VAL A 50 -12.65 71.04 5.85
C VAL A 50 -11.62 70.33 6.73
N MET A 51 -10.74 71.06 7.39
CA MET A 51 -9.77 70.52 8.35
C MET A 51 -10.48 69.79 9.50
N GLY A 52 -11.55 70.39 10.05
CA GLY A 52 -12.38 69.77 11.08
C GLY A 52 -13.06 68.48 10.60
N ALA A 53 -13.60 68.46 9.38
CA ALA A 53 -14.21 67.27 8.79
C ALA A 53 -13.17 66.15 8.55
N VAL A 54 -11.98 66.49 8.05
CA VAL A 54 -10.87 65.55 7.85
C VAL A 54 -10.37 65.00 9.19
N LEU A 55 -10.15 65.86 10.19
CA LEU A 55 -9.76 65.42 11.53
C LEU A 55 -10.82 64.48 12.13
N TRP A 56 -12.10 64.83 12.04
CA TRP A 56 -13.17 64.00 12.59
C TRP A 56 -13.21 62.60 11.95
N VAL A 57 -13.06 62.52 10.63
CA VAL A 57 -13.02 61.24 9.91
C VAL A 57 -11.75 60.44 10.25
N CYS A 58 -10.59 61.09 10.32
CA CYS A 58 -9.33 60.48 10.72
C CYS A 58 -9.41 59.94 12.15
N LEU A 59 -9.85 60.74 13.12
CA LEU A 59 -9.99 60.32 14.52
C LEU A 59 -10.98 59.15 14.66
N LYS A 60 -12.07 59.14 13.86
CA LYS A 60 -13.08 58.08 13.93
C LYS A 60 -12.66 56.77 13.25
N LYS A 61 -11.77 56.80 12.25
CA LYS A 61 -11.41 55.60 11.45
C LYS A 61 -9.97 55.10 11.63
N ALA A 62 -9.02 55.97 12.00
CA ALA A 62 -7.65 55.59 12.29
C ALA A 62 -7.52 54.48 13.36
N PRO A 63 -8.16 54.56 14.53
CA PRO A 63 -7.97 53.54 15.57
C PRO A 63 -8.45 52.15 15.11
N GLY A 64 -9.52 52.06 14.32
CA GLY A 64 -10.00 50.79 13.77
C GLY A 64 -9.03 50.17 12.75
N PHE A 65 -8.36 50.99 11.94
CA PHE A 65 -7.39 50.50 10.95
C PHE A 65 -6.10 49.98 11.63
N PHE A 66 -5.55 50.73 12.58
CA PHE A 66 -4.35 50.29 13.31
C PHE A 66 -4.62 49.06 14.18
N ARG A 67 -5.77 49.00 14.87
CA ARG A 67 -6.18 47.81 15.64
C ARG A 67 -6.33 46.57 14.77
N GLY A 68 -6.97 46.70 13.60
CA GLY A 68 -7.11 45.57 12.67
C GLY A 68 -5.77 45.05 12.13
N ARG A 69 -4.79 45.93 11.88
CA ARG A 69 -3.44 45.48 11.48
C ARG A 69 -2.66 44.86 12.64
N ALA A 70 -2.75 45.43 13.84
CA ALA A 70 -2.12 44.86 15.03
C ALA A 70 -2.68 43.45 15.32
N GLU A 71 -4.00 43.28 15.26
CA GLU A 71 -4.66 41.98 15.45
C GLU A 71 -4.27 40.97 14.36
N ALA A 72 -4.22 41.40 13.09
CA ALA A 72 -3.78 40.54 12.00
C ALA A 72 -2.30 40.09 12.16
N ILE A 73 -1.41 40.97 12.59
CA ILE A 73 -0.01 40.66 12.84
C ILE A 73 0.11 39.71 14.03
N THR A 74 -0.55 40.00 15.15
CA THR A 74 -0.55 39.12 16.32
C THR A 74 -1.10 37.75 15.97
N SER A 75 -2.21 37.67 15.24
CA SER A 75 -2.78 36.41 14.76
C SER A 75 -1.84 35.65 13.83
N ALA A 76 -1.13 36.34 12.93
CA ALA A 76 -0.15 35.71 12.06
C ALA A 76 1.05 35.16 12.85
N ILE A 77 1.54 35.89 13.86
CA ILE A 77 2.64 35.46 14.73
C ILE A 77 2.22 34.26 15.58
N THR A 78 1.03 34.29 16.21
CA THR A 78 0.55 33.16 17.01
C THR A 78 0.31 31.93 16.15
N LYS A 79 -0.26 32.09 14.96
CA LYS A 79 -0.44 31.01 13.99
C LYS A 79 0.92 30.42 13.57
N ALA A 80 1.87 31.26 13.19
CA ALA A 80 3.22 30.81 12.82
C ALA A 80 3.91 30.05 13.97
N GLY A 81 3.78 30.54 15.20
CA GLY A 81 4.29 29.87 16.40
C GLY A 81 3.65 28.50 16.61
N SER A 82 2.33 28.40 16.49
CA SER A 82 1.61 27.13 16.60
C SER A 82 1.98 26.13 15.50
N THR A 83 2.15 26.60 14.25
CA THR A 83 2.56 25.75 13.13
C THR A 83 3.99 25.26 13.31
N LYS A 84 4.90 26.13 13.78
CA LYS A 84 6.27 25.73 14.10
C LYS A 84 6.29 24.67 15.21
N ALA A 85 5.58 24.89 16.31
CA ALA A 85 5.52 23.93 17.40
C ALA A 85 4.96 22.57 16.95
N ALA A 86 3.93 22.57 16.09
CA ALA A 86 3.38 21.34 15.52
C ALA A 86 4.35 20.63 14.56
N ALA A 87 5.14 21.38 13.79
CA ALA A 87 6.18 20.82 12.93
C ALA A 87 7.34 20.24 13.75
N ASP A 88 7.79 20.95 14.78
CA ASP A 88 8.85 20.48 15.69
C ASP A 88 8.42 19.22 16.46
N ALA A 89 7.14 19.12 16.84
CA ALA A 89 6.59 17.92 17.47
C ALA A 89 6.59 16.72 16.51
N GLN A 90 6.14 16.92 15.26
CA GLN A 90 6.16 15.88 14.23
C GLN A 90 7.58 15.44 13.89
N LEU A 91 8.54 16.37 13.84
CA LEU A 91 9.94 16.07 13.61
C LEU A 91 10.50 15.16 14.71
N ARG A 92 10.25 15.50 15.98
CA ARG A 92 10.69 14.67 17.11
C ARG A 92 10.07 13.28 17.10
N GLU A 93 8.79 13.17 16.74
CA GLU A 93 8.12 11.87 16.60
C GLU A 93 8.75 11.04 15.47
N ALA A 94 9.03 11.66 14.33
CA ALA A 94 9.69 11.00 13.21
C ALA A 94 11.13 10.58 13.57
N GLU A 95 11.90 11.41 14.24
CA GLU A 95 13.25 11.09 14.73
C GLU A 95 13.23 9.92 15.72
N SER A 96 12.27 9.91 16.65
CA SER A 96 12.08 8.80 17.59
C SER A 96 11.72 7.49 16.87
N LYS A 97 10.83 7.55 15.88
CA LYS A 97 10.50 6.40 15.04
C LYS A 97 11.72 5.91 14.27
N LEU A 98 12.47 6.81 13.63
CA LEU A 98 13.70 6.46 12.90
C LEU A 98 14.74 5.80 13.81
N ALA A 99 14.94 6.32 15.02
CA ALA A 99 15.86 5.73 15.99
C ALA A 99 15.42 4.32 16.43
N ASN A 100 14.11 4.06 16.53
CA ASN A 100 13.59 2.74 16.87
C ASN A 100 13.63 1.77 15.67
N LEU A 101 13.53 2.25 14.44
CA LEU A 101 13.55 1.41 13.24
C LEU A 101 14.85 0.60 13.12
N ASP A 102 16.01 1.16 13.46
CA ASP A 102 17.27 0.40 13.41
C ASP A 102 17.25 -0.81 14.36
N LYS A 103 16.65 -0.64 15.54
CA LYS A 103 16.45 -1.72 16.52
C LYS A 103 15.45 -2.75 16.01
N GLU A 104 14.33 -2.31 15.43
CA GLU A 104 13.32 -3.21 14.84
C GLU A 104 13.90 -4.01 13.67
N ILE A 105 14.70 -3.38 12.80
CA ILE A 105 15.39 -4.05 11.69
C ILE A 105 16.39 -5.09 12.23
N ALA A 106 17.17 -4.74 13.24
CA ALA A 106 18.10 -5.69 13.85
C ALA A 106 17.37 -6.89 14.48
N GLN A 107 16.25 -6.65 15.17
CA GLN A 107 15.42 -7.71 15.73
C GLN A 107 14.79 -8.59 14.64
N LEU A 108 14.28 -7.99 13.57
CA LEU A 108 13.69 -8.71 12.45
C LEU A 108 14.72 -9.58 11.73
N ARG A 109 15.94 -9.06 11.52
CA ARG A 109 17.04 -9.85 10.93
C ARG A 109 17.42 -11.04 11.81
N ALA A 110 17.62 -10.81 13.11
CA ALA A 110 17.95 -11.87 14.04
C ALA A 110 16.85 -12.95 14.11
N PHE A 111 15.58 -12.52 14.11
CA PHE A 111 14.44 -13.44 14.05
C PHE A 111 14.42 -14.24 12.75
N ALA A 112 14.58 -13.58 11.59
CA ALA A 112 14.59 -14.24 10.29
C ALA A 112 15.76 -15.24 10.13
N GLU A 113 16.94 -14.90 10.64
CA GLU A 113 18.10 -15.82 10.64
C GLU A 113 17.83 -17.06 11.50
N SER A 114 17.28 -16.87 12.71
CA SER A 114 16.92 -17.97 13.60
C SER A 114 15.82 -18.85 13.01
N GLU A 115 14.78 -18.25 12.43
CA GLU A 115 13.67 -18.98 11.82
C GLU A 115 14.13 -19.74 10.57
N SER A 116 14.95 -19.12 9.73
CA SER A 116 15.50 -19.76 8.54
C SER A 116 16.38 -20.97 8.89
N ALA A 117 17.20 -20.86 9.93
CA ALA A 117 18.02 -21.98 10.40
C ALA A 117 17.15 -23.12 10.95
N ALA A 118 16.15 -22.81 11.78
CA ALA A 118 15.24 -23.81 12.34
C ALA A 118 14.41 -24.51 11.26
N GLU A 119 13.90 -23.74 10.29
CA GLU A 119 13.14 -24.28 9.16
C GLU A 119 14.02 -25.12 8.23
N GLY A 120 15.27 -24.70 8.00
CA GLY A 120 16.25 -25.49 7.25
C GLY A 120 16.50 -26.86 7.86
N GLU A 121 16.66 -26.94 9.18
CA GLU A 121 16.80 -28.21 9.89
C GLU A 121 15.52 -29.06 9.85
N ARG A 122 14.34 -28.43 10.00
CA ARG A 122 13.05 -29.12 9.89
C ARG A 122 12.86 -29.74 8.49
N ILE A 123 13.14 -28.98 7.43
CA ILE A 123 13.06 -29.47 6.05
C ILE A 123 14.02 -30.64 5.87
N ARG A 124 15.29 -30.51 6.29
CA ARG A 124 16.27 -31.60 6.20
C ARG A 124 15.80 -32.87 6.90
N ALA A 125 15.23 -32.75 8.10
CA ALA A 125 14.72 -33.89 8.86
C ALA A 125 13.54 -34.57 8.15
N VAL A 126 12.57 -33.78 7.66
CA VAL A 126 11.42 -34.30 6.90
C VAL A 126 11.88 -34.98 5.61
N THR A 127 12.74 -34.31 4.84
CA THR A 127 13.29 -34.86 3.59
C THR A 127 14.03 -36.18 3.83
N ARG A 128 14.82 -36.30 4.91
CA ARG A 128 15.50 -37.56 5.23
C ARG A 128 14.51 -38.69 5.53
N SER A 129 13.50 -38.42 6.36
CA SER A 129 12.42 -39.39 6.65
C SER A 129 11.70 -39.81 5.37
N ASP A 130 11.41 -38.86 4.47
CA ASP A 130 10.68 -39.16 3.24
C ASP A 130 11.56 -39.94 2.25
N MET A 131 12.86 -39.64 2.16
CA MET A 131 13.81 -40.44 1.41
C MET A 131 13.87 -41.88 1.91
N GLU A 132 13.90 -42.10 3.22
CA GLU A 132 13.90 -43.44 3.82
C GLU A 132 12.61 -44.20 3.48
N LYS A 133 11.45 -43.55 3.58
CA LYS A 133 10.16 -44.15 3.21
C LYS A 133 10.09 -44.49 1.72
N ILE A 134 10.56 -43.60 0.84
CA ILE A 134 10.61 -43.83 -0.61
C ILE A 134 11.53 -45.01 -0.91
N ALA A 135 12.71 -45.08 -0.29
CA ALA A 135 13.64 -46.18 -0.49
C ALA A 135 13.03 -47.52 -0.02
N ALA A 136 12.36 -47.53 1.14
CA ALA A 136 11.68 -48.71 1.64
C ALA A 136 10.54 -49.17 0.72
N ALA A 137 9.71 -48.23 0.25
CA ALA A 137 8.62 -48.51 -0.69
C ALA A 137 9.15 -49.04 -2.03
N ALA A 138 10.20 -48.41 -2.58
CA ALA A 138 10.83 -48.84 -3.83
C ALA A 138 11.41 -50.26 -3.70
N LYS A 139 12.06 -50.58 -2.58
CA LYS A 139 12.58 -51.93 -2.33
C LYS A 139 11.44 -52.97 -2.24
N ALA A 140 10.37 -52.66 -1.51
CA ALA A 140 9.21 -53.54 -1.42
C ALA A 140 8.55 -53.78 -2.79
N GLU A 141 8.46 -52.75 -3.62
CA GLU A 141 7.92 -52.83 -4.98
C GLU A 141 8.81 -53.71 -5.89
N ILE A 142 10.14 -53.53 -5.84
CA ILE A 142 11.08 -54.38 -6.57
C ILE A 142 10.93 -55.85 -6.14
N GLU A 143 10.89 -56.12 -4.84
CA GLU A 143 10.71 -57.49 -4.32
C GLU A 143 9.36 -58.11 -4.73
N ALA A 144 8.29 -57.32 -4.80
CA ALA A 144 7.00 -57.76 -5.30
C ALA A 144 7.05 -58.08 -6.80
N ALA A 145 7.63 -57.18 -7.61
CA ALA A 145 7.81 -57.36 -9.04
C ALA A 145 8.70 -58.57 -9.37
N GLU A 146 9.80 -58.76 -8.64
CA GLU A 146 10.66 -59.94 -8.79
C GLU A 146 9.90 -61.25 -8.52
N ARG A 147 9.08 -61.28 -7.45
CA ARG A 147 8.28 -62.48 -7.13
C ARG A 147 7.25 -62.76 -8.22
N ALA A 148 6.57 -61.72 -8.73
CA ALA A 148 5.62 -61.83 -9.83
C ALA A 148 6.30 -62.37 -11.10
N ALA A 149 7.42 -61.77 -11.50
CA ALA A 149 8.19 -62.20 -12.68
C ALA A 149 8.69 -63.66 -12.55
N ARG A 150 9.16 -64.07 -11.37
CA ARG A 150 9.57 -65.47 -11.12
C ARG A 150 8.40 -66.44 -11.24
N LEU A 151 7.21 -66.08 -10.77
CA LEU A 151 6.01 -66.91 -10.91
C LEU A 151 5.58 -67.02 -12.36
N GLU A 152 5.62 -65.92 -13.11
CA GLU A 152 5.31 -65.90 -14.54
C GLU A 152 6.27 -66.78 -15.35
N LEU A 153 7.58 -66.68 -15.10
CA LEU A 153 8.58 -67.54 -15.74
C LEU A 153 8.37 -69.02 -15.42
N LYS A 154 8.02 -69.37 -14.17
CA LYS A 154 7.71 -70.76 -13.79
C LYS A 154 6.47 -71.27 -14.50
N ALA A 155 5.42 -70.47 -14.59
CA ALA A 155 4.19 -70.83 -15.30
C ALA A 155 4.45 -71.05 -16.80
N LEU A 156 5.25 -70.17 -17.42
CA LEU A 156 5.65 -70.30 -18.82
C LEU A 156 6.49 -71.56 -19.06
N ALA A 157 7.47 -71.84 -18.18
CA ALA A 157 8.29 -73.03 -18.27
C ALA A 157 7.46 -74.32 -18.11
N ALA A 158 6.52 -74.34 -17.16
CA ALA A 158 5.60 -75.46 -16.99
C ALA A 158 4.73 -75.68 -18.22
N LYS A 159 4.19 -74.60 -18.81
CA LYS A 159 3.42 -74.67 -20.06
C LYS A 159 4.25 -75.24 -21.21
N LEU A 160 5.45 -74.71 -21.43
CA LEU A 160 6.35 -75.20 -22.48
C LEU A 160 6.74 -76.68 -22.28
N ALA A 161 6.92 -77.10 -21.03
CA ALA A 161 7.20 -78.50 -20.71
C ALA A 161 6.02 -79.42 -21.03
N VAL A 162 4.78 -79.00 -20.71
CA VAL A 162 3.55 -79.73 -21.07
C VAL A 162 3.37 -79.79 -22.58
N ASP A 163 3.48 -78.66 -23.28
CA ASP A 163 3.36 -78.58 -24.75
C ASP A 163 4.42 -79.49 -25.43
N GLY A 164 5.65 -79.50 -24.90
CA GLY A 164 6.72 -80.37 -25.37
C GLY A 164 6.46 -81.85 -25.11
N ALA A 165 5.97 -82.20 -23.92
CA ALA A 165 5.59 -83.58 -23.58
C ALA A 165 4.43 -84.09 -24.45
N GLU A 166 3.42 -83.25 -24.72
CA GLU A 166 2.31 -83.57 -25.63
C GLU A 166 2.83 -83.84 -27.05
N SER A 167 3.72 -82.99 -27.57
CA SER A 167 4.34 -83.19 -28.89
C SER A 167 5.14 -84.50 -28.98
N LEU A 168 5.87 -84.87 -27.92
CA LEU A 168 6.61 -86.12 -27.87
C LEU A 168 5.67 -87.33 -27.77
N LEU A 169 4.64 -87.26 -26.93
CA LEU A 169 3.65 -88.33 -26.77
C LEU A 169 2.90 -88.58 -28.08
N ALA A 170 2.49 -87.52 -28.80
CA ALA A 170 1.86 -87.64 -30.11
C ALA A 170 2.76 -88.35 -31.14
N LYS A 171 4.08 -88.16 -31.07
CA LYS A 171 5.05 -88.84 -31.96
C LYS A 171 5.33 -90.30 -31.57
N GLN A 172 5.22 -90.64 -30.28
CA GLN A 172 5.56 -91.98 -29.75
C GLN A 172 4.35 -92.89 -29.51
N LEU A 173 3.12 -92.38 -29.65
CA LEU A 173 1.87 -93.15 -29.56
C LEU A 173 1.77 -94.19 -30.68
N THR A 174 2.16 -95.42 -30.35
CA THR A 174 1.99 -96.61 -31.18
C THR A 174 0.92 -97.52 -30.58
N ALA A 175 0.31 -98.41 -31.39
CA ALA A 175 -0.72 -99.33 -30.91
C ALA A 175 -0.25 -100.20 -29.71
N GLN A 176 1.04 -100.55 -29.67
CA GLN A 176 1.62 -101.33 -28.58
C GLN A 176 1.80 -100.51 -27.30
N ALA A 177 2.19 -99.24 -27.39
CA ALA A 177 2.25 -98.33 -26.24
C ALA A 177 0.86 -98.07 -25.64
N GLN A 178 -0.18 -97.97 -26.48
CA GLN A 178 -1.56 -97.76 -26.05
C GLN A 178 -2.15 -98.98 -25.32
N ALA A 179 -1.88 -100.19 -25.82
CA ALA A 179 -2.26 -101.43 -25.13
C ALA A 179 -1.56 -101.60 -23.77
N ALA A 180 -0.27 -101.25 -23.69
CA ALA A 180 0.48 -101.27 -22.43
C ALA A 180 -0.10 -100.28 -21.39
N LEU A 181 -0.46 -99.06 -21.80
CA LEU A 181 -1.12 -98.06 -20.94
C LEU A 181 -2.43 -98.58 -20.36
N ILE A 182 -3.29 -99.20 -21.18
CA ILE A 182 -4.57 -99.77 -20.73
C ILE A 182 -4.33 -100.88 -19.70
N SER A 183 -3.38 -101.79 -19.96
CA SER A 183 -3.07 -102.89 -19.04
C SER A 183 -2.53 -102.40 -17.68
N ASN A 184 -1.73 -101.33 -17.68
CA ASN A 184 -1.19 -100.73 -16.46
C ASN A 184 -2.26 -99.95 -15.67
N PHE A 185 -3.18 -99.28 -16.37
CA PHE A 185 -4.30 -98.59 -15.73
C PHE A 185 -5.24 -99.58 -15.02
N VAL A 186 -5.59 -100.68 -15.67
CA VAL A 186 -6.42 -101.75 -15.06
C VAL A 186 -5.74 -102.32 -13.82
N LYS A 187 -4.44 -102.62 -13.87
CA LYS A 187 -3.65 -103.06 -12.70
C LYS A 187 -3.61 -102.02 -11.57
N SER A 188 -3.55 -100.73 -11.88
CA SER A 188 -3.55 -99.66 -10.87
C SER A 188 -4.90 -99.52 -10.16
N LEU A 189 -6.00 -99.83 -10.84
CA LEU A 189 -7.34 -99.85 -10.24
C LEU A 189 -7.55 -101.11 -9.38
N GLU A 190 -7.02 -102.26 -9.79
CA GLU A 190 -7.04 -103.49 -8.98
C GLU A 190 -6.20 -103.37 -7.69
N GLY A 191 -5.19 -102.49 -7.68
CA GLY A 191 -4.31 -102.25 -6.54
C GLY A 191 -4.74 -101.17 -5.55
N MET A 192 -5.89 -100.50 -5.75
CA MET A 192 -6.41 -99.48 -4.83
C MET A 192 -7.46 -100.11 -3.90
N PRO A 193 -7.12 -100.46 -2.65
CA PRO A 193 -8.10 -100.91 -1.67
C PRO A 193 -9.07 -99.76 -1.34
N ASN A 194 -10.36 -100.08 -1.24
CA ASN A 194 -11.44 -99.16 -0.85
C ASN A 194 -11.12 -98.34 0.40
#